data_AF-A0A2Z5G9X4-F1
#
_entry.id   AF-A0A2Z5G9X4-F1
#
_cell.length_a   1.000
_cell.length_b   1.000
_cell.length_c   1.000
_cell.angle_alpha   90.00
_cell.angle_beta   90.00
_cell.angle_gamma   90.00
#
_symmetry.space_group_name_H-M   'P 1'
#
loop_
_entity.id
_entity.type
_entity.pdbx_description
1 polymer ?
#
loop_
_entity_poly.entity_id
_entity_poly.type
_entity_poly.pdbx_seq_one_letter_code
_entity_poly.pdbx_strand_id
1 'polypeptide(L)'
;MRSLGYQTVLHFYVDYPGYSTGIPQFLLDEGLQTFTYGDLKNNGKSICPDYRDQRIVQAFTAFLIALGARYDGDPRIASIVPGLYGFRGDWQVGQHSSWEMFPFDKDLLVSTMERSFKKTMLQLRHPSDSADHDLIRKFGLYDAAFVELTLGSHAWNFWQQVQSSDMTDLWQTQPMTAGLSPLGFDKTGVFTDKATTEGKKVLECIRTTHLSWLVAPDIFDAKGMPSPMKKDDVLKADRLTGYQLSVSAVSLSPDAQNDLAVEVRLENHGIAPFYGRWPMEISTVDSKGHLGSRVIEHWPLATILPGSSHVFSAKLANAGGIDGAHLLMRIVTPLPGMRPVRFANISQDATLDGWLTLANIRPKAHK
;
A
#
# COMPACT_ATOMS: atom_id res chain seq x y z
N MET A 1 -15.76 -8.69 -4.23
CA MET A 1 -14.45 -8.05 -4.48
C MET A 1 -14.04 -8.07 -5.96
N ARG A 2 -14.13 -9.20 -6.70
CA ARG A 2 -13.85 -9.23 -8.15
C ARG A 2 -14.68 -8.24 -9.00
N SER A 3 -15.84 -7.79 -8.53
CA SER A 3 -16.78 -6.94 -9.27
C SER A 3 -16.50 -5.43 -9.25
N LEU A 4 -15.51 -4.94 -8.49
CA LEU A 4 -15.28 -3.48 -8.32
C LEU A 4 -13.95 -2.97 -8.90
N GLY A 5 -13.07 -3.86 -9.38
CA GLY A 5 -11.80 -3.45 -10.01
C GLY A 5 -10.74 -2.90 -9.04
N TYR A 6 -10.75 -3.34 -7.78
CA TYR A 6 -9.79 -2.97 -6.74
C TYR A 6 -9.08 -4.19 -6.13
N GLN A 7 -7.92 -3.95 -5.53
CA GLN A 7 -7.24 -4.91 -4.66
C GLN A 7 -7.71 -4.78 -3.21
N THR A 8 -7.38 -5.77 -2.39
CA THR A 8 -7.77 -5.87 -0.98
C THR A 8 -6.57 -5.73 -0.07
N VAL A 9 -6.74 -5.02 1.05
CA VAL A 9 -5.83 -5.09 2.19
C VAL A 9 -6.44 -6.04 3.21
N LEU A 10 -5.66 -7.02 3.69
CA LEU A 10 -6.10 -7.98 4.70
C LEU A 10 -5.55 -7.58 6.06
N HIS A 11 -6.41 -7.57 7.07
CA HIS A 11 -6.02 -7.42 8.47
C HIS A 11 -6.66 -8.53 9.29
N PHE A 12 -5.84 -9.32 9.97
CA PHE A 12 -6.27 -10.46 10.78
C PHE A 12 -6.21 -10.10 12.26
N TYR A 13 -7.16 -10.58 13.04
CA TYR A 13 -7.19 -10.46 14.50
C TYR A 13 -7.90 -11.68 15.09
N VAL A 14 -7.47 -12.12 16.27
CA VAL A 14 -8.19 -13.12 17.08
C VAL A 14 -8.91 -12.50 18.27
N ASP A 15 -8.57 -11.27 18.60
CA ASP A 15 -9.20 -10.50 19.66
C ASP A 15 -9.53 -9.08 19.16
N TYR A 16 -10.82 -8.73 19.18
CA TYR A 16 -11.27 -7.38 18.84
C TYR A 16 -12.33 -6.93 19.86
N PRO A 17 -12.01 -5.98 20.76
CA PRO A 17 -12.94 -5.49 21.77
C PRO A 17 -14.29 -5.07 21.17
N GLY A 18 -15.39 -5.61 21.72
CA GLY A 18 -16.75 -5.29 21.28
C GLY A 18 -17.31 -6.18 20.17
N TYR A 19 -16.53 -7.15 19.70
CA TYR A 19 -16.94 -8.21 18.76
C TYR A 19 -16.72 -9.59 19.39
N SER A 20 -17.29 -10.64 18.78
CA SER A 20 -17.00 -12.02 19.18
C SER A 20 -15.53 -12.35 18.93
N THR A 21 -14.93 -13.17 19.81
CA THR A 21 -13.55 -13.64 19.64
C THR A 21 -13.35 -14.33 18.30
N GLY A 22 -12.17 -14.12 17.71
CA GLY A 22 -11.68 -14.80 16.52
C GLY A 22 -10.71 -15.94 16.83
N ILE A 23 -10.54 -16.32 18.10
CA ILE A 23 -9.70 -17.47 18.49
C ILE A 23 -10.26 -18.74 17.81
N PRO A 24 -9.43 -19.50 17.08
CA PRO A 24 -9.86 -20.76 16.48
C PRO A 24 -10.44 -21.73 17.53
N GLN A 25 -11.62 -22.29 17.24
CA GLN A 25 -12.35 -23.15 18.18
C GLN A 25 -11.52 -24.35 18.66
N PHE A 26 -10.71 -24.96 17.79
CA PHE A 26 -9.89 -26.12 18.16
C PHE A 26 -8.89 -25.80 19.29
N LEU A 27 -8.38 -24.56 19.37
CA LEU A 27 -7.50 -24.15 20.47
C LEU A 27 -8.27 -24.04 21.79
N LEU A 28 -9.52 -23.54 21.74
CA LEU A 28 -10.40 -23.49 22.91
C LEU A 28 -10.74 -24.90 23.39
N ASP A 29 -11.04 -25.81 22.46
CA ASP A 29 -11.37 -27.21 22.75
C ASP A 29 -10.17 -27.97 23.38
N GLU A 30 -8.94 -27.61 23.00
CA GLU A 30 -7.71 -28.12 23.60
C GLU A 30 -7.40 -27.51 24.99
N GLY A 31 -8.22 -26.58 25.47
CA GLY A 31 -8.03 -25.93 26.77
C GLY A 31 -7.02 -24.79 26.75
N LEU A 32 -6.98 -24.00 25.67
CA LEU A 32 -6.25 -22.74 25.65
C LEU A 32 -6.78 -21.82 26.76
N GLN A 33 -5.88 -21.28 27.56
CA GLN A 33 -6.24 -20.27 28.57
C GLN A 33 -6.62 -18.94 27.89
N THR A 34 -7.71 -18.35 28.37
CA THR A 34 -8.20 -17.05 27.89
C THR A 34 -8.54 -16.12 29.05
N PHE A 35 -8.49 -14.82 28.80
CA PHE A 35 -8.78 -13.78 29.76
C PHE A 35 -9.95 -12.91 29.29
N THR A 36 -10.88 -12.65 30.21
CA THR A 36 -11.93 -11.64 30.02
C THR A 36 -11.43 -10.28 30.48
N TYR A 37 -11.86 -9.21 29.81
CA TYR A 37 -11.46 -7.85 30.15
C TYR A 37 -12.63 -6.86 29.95
N GLY A 38 -12.67 -5.82 30.79
CA GLY A 38 -13.76 -4.84 30.83
C GLY A 38 -13.43 -3.48 30.20
N ASP A 39 -12.17 -3.23 29.87
CA ASP A 39 -11.70 -2.02 29.21
C ASP A 39 -11.92 -2.05 27.68
N LEU A 40 -11.46 -1.01 26.98
CA LEU A 40 -11.53 -0.88 25.51
C LEU A 40 -12.95 -1.02 24.91
N LYS A 41 -13.99 -0.75 25.72
CA LYS A 41 -15.40 -0.92 25.36
C LYS A 41 -15.73 -2.36 24.94
N ASN A 42 -15.05 -3.36 25.52
CA ASN A 42 -15.25 -4.76 25.17
C ASN A 42 -16.68 -5.26 25.45
N ASN A 43 -17.30 -4.75 26.52
CA ASN A 43 -18.64 -5.15 26.95
C ASN A 43 -18.80 -6.68 27.11
N GLY A 44 -17.72 -7.37 27.50
CA GLY A 44 -17.69 -8.82 27.67
C GLY A 44 -17.87 -9.66 26.40
N LYS A 45 -17.69 -9.07 25.21
CA LYS A 45 -17.93 -9.75 23.93
C LYS A 45 -16.75 -10.56 23.41
N SER A 46 -15.53 -10.01 23.53
CA SER A 46 -14.30 -10.68 23.14
C SER A 46 -13.56 -11.21 24.36
N ILE A 47 -12.64 -12.14 24.10
CA ILE A 47 -11.70 -12.71 25.07
C ILE A 47 -10.30 -12.70 24.47
N CYS A 48 -9.30 -12.44 25.31
CA CYS A 48 -7.89 -12.43 24.93
C CYS A 48 -7.30 -13.82 25.19
N PRO A 49 -6.60 -14.46 24.24
CA PRO A 49 -5.84 -15.67 24.55
C PRO A 49 -4.62 -15.34 25.41
N ASP A 50 -4.10 -16.32 26.16
CA ASP A 50 -2.74 -16.21 26.72
C ASP A 50 -1.72 -16.37 25.58
N TYR A 51 -1.14 -15.25 25.14
CA TYR A 51 -0.18 -15.26 24.03
C TYR A 51 1.17 -15.90 24.38
N ARG A 52 1.37 -16.33 25.63
CA ARG A 52 2.54 -17.13 26.05
C ARG A 52 2.35 -18.62 25.80
N ASP A 53 1.12 -19.05 25.50
CA ASP A 53 0.82 -20.44 25.18
C ASP A 53 1.40 -20.82 23.81
N GLN A 54 2.29 -21.81 23.79
CA GLN A 54 2.97 -22.24 22.57
C GLN A 54 2.01 -22.80 21.51
N ARG A 55 0.79 -23.23 21.88
CA ARG A 55 -0.24 -23.64 20.91
C ARG A 55 -0.70 -22.46 20.05
N ILE A 56 -0.79 -21.26 20.62
CA ILE A 56 -1.11 -20.03 19.88
C ILE A 56 0.03 -19.68 18.93
N VAL A 57 1.28 -19.70 19.40
CA VAL A 57 2.46 -19.38 18.58
C VAL A 57 2.58 -20.35 17.40
N GLN A 58 2.39 -21.65 17.65
CA GLN A 58 2.39 -22.69 16.61
C GLN A 58 1.25 -22.51 15.62
N ALA A 59 0.03 -22.24 16.08
CA ALA A 59 -1.12 -22.02 15.22
C ALA A 59 -0.94 -20.78 14.33
N PHE A 60 -0.43 -19.67 14.87
CA PHE A 60 -0.14 -18.46 14.11
C PHE A 60 0.97 -18.68 13.09
N THR A 61 2.04 -19.38 13.48
CA THR A 61 3.14 -19.73 12.58
C THR A 61 2.64 -20.60 11.42
N ALA A 62 1.87 -21.65 11.72
CA ALA A 62 1.28 -22.52 10.71
C ALA A 62 0.31 -21.78 9.79
N PHE A 63 -0.50 -20.87 10.34
CA PHE A 63 -1.40 -20.02 9.57
C PHE A 63 -0.63 -19.11 8.60
N LEU A 64 0.43 -18.42 9.07
CA LEU A 64 1.25 -17.54 8.22
C LEU A 64 1.92 -18.32 7.08
N ILE A 65 2.46 -19.51 7.37
CA ILE A 65 3.06 -20.40 6.36
C ILE A 65 2.01 -20.81 5.32
N ALA A 66 0.85 -21.29 5.77
CA ALA A 66 -0.21 -21.74 4.88
C ALA A 66 -0.80 -20.59 4.05
N LEU A 67 -0.96 -19.41 4.65
CA LEU A 67 -1.42 -18.20 3.98
C LEU A 67 -0.42 -17.75 2.91
N GLY A 68 0.87 -17.72 3.22
CA GLY A 68 1.95 -17.40 2.28
C GLY A 68 2.01 -18.39 1.12
N ALA A 69 2.02 -19.69 1.42
CA ALA A 69 2.03 -20.75 0.41
C ALA A 69 0.83 -20.65 -0.57
N ARG A 70 -0.31 -20.13 -0.11
CA ARG A 70 -1.52 -20.01 -0.94
C ARG A 70 -1.68 -18.67 -1.63
N TYR A 71 -1.23 -17.57 -1.03
CA TYR A 71 -1.59 -16.22 -1.44
C TYR A 71 -0.41 -15.25 -1.64
N ASP A 72 0.83 -15.68 -1.45
CA ASP A 72 1.99 -14.82 -1.79
C ASP A 72 2.02 -14.51 -3.30
N GLY A 73 1.99 -13.23 -3.63
CA GLY A 73 1.88 -12.73 -5.01
C GLY A 73 0.47 -12.82 -5.61
N ASP A 74 -0.57 -13.12 -4.83
CA ASP A 74 -1.94 -13.09 -5.33
C ASP A 74 -2.33 -11.65 -5.71
N PRO A 75 -2.63 -11.38 -6.99
CA PRO A 75 -2.86 -10.02 -7.48
C PRO A 75 -4.12 -9.36 -6.91
N ARG A 76 -4.98 -10.10 -6.21
CA ARG A 76 -6.14 -9.57 -5.49
C ARG A 76 -5.76 -8.91 -4.17
N ILE A 77 -4.58 -9.20 -3.63
CA ILE A 77 -4.12 -8.68 -2.35
C ILE A 77 -3.09 -7.60 -2.63
N ALA A 78 -3.39 -6.36 -2.21
CA ALA A 78 -2.42 -5.26 -2.27
C ALA A 78 -1.37 -5.39 -1.18
N SER A 79 -1.82 -5.70 0.04
CA SER A 79 -0.96 -5.88 1.21
C SER A 79 -1.67 -6.61 2.34
N ILE A 80 -0.91 -7.02 3.35
CA ILE A 80 -1.42 -7.65 4.57
C ILE A 80 -0.86 -6.91 5.78
N VAL A 81 -1.72 -6.55 6.72
CA VAL A 81 -1.39 -6.08 8.07
C VAL A 81 -1.57 -7.29 9.01
N PRO A 82 -0.50 -7.92 9.51
CA PRO A 82 -0.62 -9.19 10.23
C PRO A 82 -0.85 -8.96 11.72
N GLY A 83 -2.07 -8.64 12.11
CA GLY A 83 -2.48 -8.34 13.48
C GLY A 83 -2.81 -9.57 14.37
N LEU A 84 -2.24 -10.74 14.15
CA LEU A 84 -2.61 -11.95 14.92
C LEU A 84 -2.43 -11.81 16.45
N TYR A 85 -1.57 -10.90 16.88
CA TYR A 85 -1.21 -10.67 18.27
C TYR A 85 -1.76 -9.33 18.80
N GLY A 86 -2.31 -9.35 20.02
CA GLY A 86 -2.78 -8.18 20.76
C GLY A 86 -4.22 -7.76 20.45
N PHE A 87 -4.69 -6.72 21.14
CA PHE A 87 -6.05 -6.19 20.94
C PHE A 87 -6.18 -5.54 19.56
N ARG A 88 -7.22 -5.94 18.80
CA ARG A 88 -7.46 -5.52 17.40
C ARG A 88 -6.31 -5.85 16.46
N GLY A 89 -5.37 -6.68 16.92
CA GLY A 89 -4.12 -6.93 16.23
C GLY A 89 -3.08 -5.83 16.26
N ASP A 90 -3.13 -4.96 17.27
CA ASP A 90 -2.17 -3.85 17.43
C ASP A 90 -0.84 -4.28 18.08
N TRP A 91 -0.53 -5.58 18.19
CA TRP A 91 0.73 -6.09 18.75
C TRP A 91 1.00 -5.68 20.21
N GLN A 92 -0.07 -5.41 20.96
CA GLN A 92 -0.03 -5.06 22.37
C GLN A 92 -1.32 -5.45 23.10
N VAL A 93 -1.20 -5.70 24.41
CA VAL A 93 -2.32 -6.03 25.31
C VAL A 93 -2.56 -4.92 26.35
N GLY A 94 -2.14 -3.69 26.05
CA GLY A 94 -2.36 -2.53 26.90
C GLY A 94 -1.81 -2.70 28.31
N GLN A 95 -2.66 -2.51 29.32
CA GLN A 95 -2.29 -2.63 30.73
C GLN A 95 -2.08 -4.08 31.22
N HIS A 96 -2.43 -5.08 30.39
CA HIS A 96 -2.42 -6.48 30.79
C HIS A 96 -1.10 -7.18 30.45
N SER A 97 0.03 -6.59 30.83
CA SER A 97 1.38 -7.02 30.43
C SER A 97 1.69 -8.51 30.72
N SER A 98 1.03 -9.11 31.71
CA SER A 98 1.15 -10.54 32.00
C SER A 98 0.63 -11.47 30.89
N TRP A 99 -0.10 -10.95 29.90
CA TRP A 99 -0.66 -11.72 28.77
C TRP A 99 0.18 -11.56 27.49
N GLU A 100 1.26 -10.77 27.54
CA GLU A 100 2.09 -10.49 26.37
C GLU A 100 2.80 -11.74 25.85
N MET A 101 2.88 -11.83 24.54
CA MET A 101 3.72 -12.81 23.86
C MET A 101 5.19 -12.57 24.25
N PHE A 102 5.95 -13.64 24.46
CA PHE A 102 7.37 -13.49 24.74
C PHE A 102 8.10 -12.86 23.54
N PRO A 103 9.16 -12.05 23.76
CA PRO A 103 9.91 -11.43 22.67
C PRO A 103 10.41 -12.42 21.61
N PHE A 104 10.91 -13.59 22.01
CA PHE A 104 11.39 -14.61 21.07
C PHE A 104 10.28 -15.20 20.20
N ASP A 105 9.05 -15.28 20.70
CA ASP A 105 7.89 -15.73 19.93
C ASP A 105 7.43 -14.65 18.94
N LYS A 106 7.50 -13.36 19.32
CA LYS A 106 7.28 -12.24 18.40
C LYS A 106 8.29 -12.28 17.24
N ASP A 107 9.57 -12.44 17.55
CA ASP A 107 10.64 -12.58 16.55
C ASP A 107 10.41 -13.80 15.64
N LEU A 108 9.93 -14.92 16.19
CA LEU A 108 9.55 -16.09 15.41
C LEU A 108 8.41 -15.78 14.43
N LEU A 109 7.38 -15.05 14.86
CA LEU A 109 6.28 -14.66 13.98
C LEU A 109 6.74 -13.71 12.88
N VAL A 110 7.49 -12.66 13.20
CA VAL A 110 8.01 -11.70 12.20
C VAL A 110 8.94 -12.42 11.21
N SER A 111 9.82 -13.30 11.68
CA SER A 111 10.70 -14.07 10.78
C SER A 111 9.90 -15.05 9.91
N THR A 112 8.81 -15.62 10.43
CA THR A 112 7.91 -16.48 9.66
C THR A 112 7.17 -15.70 8.58
N MET A 113 6.75 -14.48 8.88
CA MET A 113 6.15 -13.57 7.88
C MET A 113 7.12 -13.31 6.73
N GLU A 114 8.37 -12.94 7.04
CA GLU A 114 9.40 -12.68 6.02
C GLU A 114 9.62 -13.91 5.14
N ARG A 115 9.70 -15.10 5.73
CA ARG A 115 9.91 -16.35 4.99
C ARG A 115 8.72 -16.74 4.12
N SER A 116 7.50 -16.47 4.59
CA SER A 116 6.27 -16.94 3.94
C SER A 116 5.79 -16.03 2.81
N PHE A 117 6.18 -14.75 2.80
CA PHE A 117 5.75 -13.77 1.80
C PHE A 117 6.97 -13.10 1.14
N LYS A 118 7.22 -13.42 -0.13
CA LYS A 118 8.32 -12.84 -0.92
C LYS A 118 7.85 -11.84 -1.97
N LYS A 119 6.54 -11.82 -2.27
CA LYS A 119 5.93 -10.98 -3.31
C LYS A 119 4.87 -10.04 -2.74
N THR A 120 4.02 -10.51 -1.84
CA THR A 120 2.97 -9.70 -1.20
C THR A 120 3.58 -8.82 -0.12
N MET A 121 3.28 -7.52 -0.16
CA MET A 121 3.76 -6.58 0.85
C MET A 121 3.08 -6.83 2.19
N LEU A 122 3.89 -6.83 3.25
CA LEU A 122 3.45 -6.92 4.63
C LEU A 122 3.73 -5.59 5.35
N GLN A 123 2.83 -5.19 6.26
CA GLN A 123 3.00 -3.98 7.07
C GLN A 123 2.92 -4.32 8.54
N LEU A 124 4.03 -4.17 9.25
CA LEU A 124 4.09 -4.35 10.71
C LEU A 124 3.47 -3.16 11.42
N ARG A 125 3.08 -3.34 12.68
CA ARG A 125 2.40 -2.30 13.43
C ARG A 125 3.39 -1.28 13.98
N HIS A 126 4.52 -1.75 14.48
CA HIS A 126 5.55 -0.94 15.12
C HIS A 126 6.96 -1.39 14.70
N PRO A 127 7.93 -0.45 14.65
CA PRO A 127 9.35 -0.80 14.52
C PRO A 127 9.86 -1.72 15.63
N SER A 128 9.18 -1.74 16.78
CA SER A 128 9.51 -2.53 17.97
C SER A 128 8.87 -3.92 17.99
N ASP A 129 8.18 -4.33 16.92
CA ASP A 129 7.53 -5.65 16.82
C ASP A 129 8.55 -6.82 16.83
N SER A 130 9.83 -6.53 16.56
CA SER A 130 10.96 -7.47 16.67
C SER A 130 12.20 -6.74 17.18
N ALA A 131 13.09 -7.47 17.88
CA ALA A 131 14.40 -6.96 18.25
C ALA A 131 15.38 -6.86 17.06
N ASP A 132 15.09 -7.56 15.95
CA ASP A 132 15.91 -7.55 14.74
C ASP A 132 15.49 -6.41 13.80
N HIS A 133 16.17 -5.27 13.93
CA HIS A 133 15.88 -4.09 13.11
C HIS A 133 16.10 -4.32 11.60
N ASP A 134 17.05 -5.18 11.22
CA ASP A 134 17.31 -5.50 9.81
C ASP A 134 16.17 -6.32 9.22
N LEU A 135 15.58 -7.21 10.02
CA LEU A 135 14.36 -7.92 9.67
C LEU A 135 13.19 -6.95 9.51
N ILE A 136 12.97 -6.04 10.45
CA ILE A 136 11.89 -5.04 10.39
C ILE A 136 11.96 -4.18 9.12
N ARG A 137 13.15 -3.77 8.67
CA ARG A 137 13.34 -2.96 7.45
C ARG A 137 12.87 -3.65 6.16
N LYS A 138 12.53 -4.93 6.20
CA LYS A 138 11.95 -5.67 5.08
C LYS A 138 10.43 -5.50 4.95
N PHE A 139 9.80 -4.81 5.90
CA PHE A 139 8.36 -4.62 5.99
C PHE A 139 7.98 -3.15 5.88
N GLY A 140 6.77 -2.88 5.40
CA GLY A 140 6.12 -1.59 5.63
C GLY A 140 5.71 -1.42 7.08
N LEU A 141 5.26 -0.21 7.43
CA LEU A 141 4.67 0.06 8.74
C LEU A 141 3.24 0.57 8.58
N TYR A 142 2.38 0.19 9.53
CA TYR A 142 0.97 0.55 9.58
C TYR A 142 0.63 1.30 10.87
N ASP A 143 0.29 2.58 10.77
CA ASP A 143 -0.23 3.39 11.88
C ASP A 143 -1.76 3.25 12.03
N ALA A 144 -2.22 2.34 12.90
CA ALA A 144 -3.64 2.14 13.19
C ALA A 144 -4.30 3.23 14.07
N ALA A 145 -3.55 4.23 14.53
CA ALA A 145 -4.09 5.34 15.33
C ALA A 145 -3.73 6.69 14.69
N PHE A 146 -3.84 6.74 13.36
CA PHE A 146 -3.38 7.87 12.56
C PHE A 146 -4.06 9.18 12.94
N VAL A 147 -3.30 10.27 12.87
CA VAL A 147 -3.59 11.62 13.38
C VAL A 147 -3.48 11.71 14.90
N GLU A 148 -4.17 10.84 15.64
CA GLU A 148 -4.24 10.99 17.09
C GLU A 148 -2.92 10.67 17.78
N LEU A 149 -2.31 9.53 17.42
CA LEU A 149 -1.08 9.05 18.03
C LEU A 149 0.11 9.04 17.04
N THR A 150 -0.05 9.60 15.85
CA THR A 150 1.03 9.61 14.84
C THR A 150 2.22 10.46 15.28
N LEU A 151 1.96 11.75 15.52
CA LEU A 151 2.97 12.74 15.91
C LEU A 151 2.82 13.09 17.39
N GLY A 152 3.92 13.50 18.01
CA GLY A 152 3.97 13.90 19.41
C GLY A 152 5.37 13.70 19.98
N SER A 153 5.54 13.94 21.27
CA SER A 153 6.82 13.80 21.99
C SER A 153 6.89 12.54 22.86
N HIS A 154 5.81 11.76 22.96
CA HIS A 154 5.79 10.57 23.79
C HIS A 154 6.37 9.37 23.04
N ALA A 155 7.04 8.48 23.77
CA ALA A 155 7.67 7.28 23.18
C ALA A 155 6.67 6.34 22.49
N TRP A 156 5.38 6.41 22.83
CA TRP A 156 4.34 5.61 22.18
C TRP A 156 3.78 6.25 20.89
N ASN A 157 4.12 7.51 20.57
CA ASN A 157 3.72 8.09 19.29
C ASN A 157 4.39 7.35 18.14
N PHE A 158 3.65 7.05 17.07
CA PHE A 158 4.13 6.23 15.96
C PHE A 158 5.44 6.78 15.36
N TRP A 159 5.48 8.07 15.06
CA TRP A 159 6.67 8.67 14.45
C TRP A 159 7.85 8.75 15.42
N GLN A 160 7.60 8.92 16.72
CA GLN A 160 8.67 8.85 17.73
C GLN A 160 9.31 7.46 17.76
N GLN A 161 8.51 6.39 17.63
CA GLN A 161 9.04 5.02 17.54
C GLN A 161 9.86 4.81 16.26
N VAL A 162 9.40 5.36 15.13
CA VAL A 162 10.15 5.30 13.86
C VAL A 162 11.48 6.06 13.97
N GLN A 163 11.48 7.23 14.61
CA GLN A 163 12.68 8.03 14.85
C GLN A 163 13.66 7.34 15.80
N SER A 164 13.18 6.81 16.94
CA SER A 164 14.03 6.14 17.92
C SER A 164 14.64 4.83 17.40
N SER A 165 14.02 4.24 16.37
CA SER A 165 14.50 3.02 15.71
C SER A 165 15.37 3.31 14.47
N ASP A 166 15.65 4.58 14.18
CA ASP A 166 16.43 5.04 13.00
C ASP A 166 15.81 4.61 11.65
N MET A 167 14.48 4.56 11.56
CA MET A 167 13.75 4.09 10.36
C MET A 167 13.02 5.21 9.63
N THR A 168 13.47 6.46 9.78
CA THR A 168 12.82 7.62 9.16
C THR A 168 12.94 7.63 7.63
N ASP A 169 13.84 6.84 7.06
CA ASP A 169 14.06 6.65 5.63
C ASP A 169 13.38 5.40 5.06
N LEU A 170 12.77 4.56 5.91
CA LEU A 170 12.17 3.28 5.52
C LEU A 170 11.13 3.44 4.40
N TRP A 171 10.41 4.57 4.39
CA TRP A 171 9.43 4.91 3.37
C TRP A 171 10.01 4.93 1.94
N GLN A 172 11.32 5.10 1.77
CA GLN A 172 11.94 5.07 0.44
C GLN A 172 11.91 3.69 -0.20
N THR A 173 11.77 2.63 0.61
CA THR A 173 11.85 1.24 0.16
C THR A 173 10.63 0.39 0.56
N GLN A 174 9.90 0.79 1.59
CA GLN A 174 8.73 0.08 2.11
C GLN A 174 7.58 1.05 2.37
N PRO A 175 6.31 0.63 2.19
CA PRO A 175 5.19 1.54 2.35
C PRO A 175 4.94 1.91 3.82
N MET A 176 4.77 3.20 4.07
CA MET A 176 4.18 3.72 5.31
C MET A 176 2.69 3.89 5.11
N THR A 177 1.87 3.30 5.96
CA THR A 177 0.42 3.15 5.77
C THR A 177 -0.31 3.42 7.07
N ALA A 178 -1.62 3.58 7.01
CA ALA A 178 -2.36 4.00 8.18
C ALA A 178 -3.83 3.60 8.16
N GLY A 179 -4.41 3.52 9.35
CA GLY A 179 -5.85 3.58 9.61
C GLY A 179 -6.18 4.83 10.40
N LEU A 180 -7.17 5.60 9.94
CA LEU A 180 -7.66 6.78 10.65
C LEU A 180 -8.05 6.40 12.08
N SER A 181 -7.53 7.15 13.07
CA SER A 181 -7.67 6.74 14.47
C SER A 181 -9.13 6.47 14.86
N PRO A 182 -9.42 5.35 15.55
CA PRO A 182 -10.73 5.11 16.13
C PRO A 182 -10.97 5.94 17.40
N LEU A 183 -9.94 6.65 17.90
CA LEU A 183 -9.97 7.42 19.13
C LEU A 183 -10.57 8.82 18.92
N GLY A 184 -10.99 9.45 20.03
CA GLY A 184 -11.90 10.60 20.08
C GLY A 184 -11.32 11.95 19.65
N PHE A 185 -10.79 12.05 18.44
CA PHE A 185 -10.52 13.32 17.79
C PHE A 185 -11.66 13.69 16.82
N ASP A 186 -11.87 14.99 16.62
CA ASP A 186 -12.94 15.47 15.74
C ASP A 186 -12.58 15.20 14.27
N LYS A 187 -13.26 14.20 13.69
CA LYS A 187 -13.12 13.84 12.27
C LYS A 187 -13.91 14.78 11.36
N THR A 188 -14.66 15.72 11.92
CA THR A 188 -15.45 16.68 11.16
C THR A 188 -14.51 17.67 10.45
N GLY A 189 -14.49 17.60 9.13
CA GLY A 189 -13.76 18.55 8.32
C GLY A 189 -12.23 18.41 8.33
N VAL A 190 -11.70 17.26 8.76
CA VAL A 190 -10.24 16.94 8.73
C VAL A 190 -9.64 16.93 7.33
N PHE A 191 -10.49 16.91 6.30
CA PHE A 191 -10.09 16.99 4.90
C PHE A 191 -10.68 18.22 4.18
N THR A 192 -11.32 19.16 4.90
CA THR A 192 -11.97 20.36 4.33
C THR A 192 -10.99 21.50 4.04
N ASP A 193 -11.40 22.44 3.17
CA ASP A 193 -10.67 23.70 2.92
C ASP A 193 -10.62 24.66 4.11
N LYS A 194 -11.41 24.38 5.15
CA LYS A 194 -11.24 25.11 6.40
C LYS A 194 -9.91 24.66 6.98
N ALA A 195 -9.01 25.61 7.19
CA ALA A 195 -7.75 25.41 7.89
C ALA A 195 -8.01 25.11 9.38
N THR A 196 -8.69 24.00 9.66
CA THR A 196 -8.92 23.49 11.01
C THR A 196 -7.60 22.99 11.58
N THR A 197 -7.47 23.03 12.91
CA THR A 197 -6.31 22.46 13.60
C THR A 197 -6.12 20.99 13.24
N GLU A 198 -7.21 20.22 13.20
CA GLU A 198 -7.17 18.80 12.86
C GLU A 198 -6.79 18.55 11.40
N GLY A 199 -7.30 19.35 10.45
CA GLY A 199 -6.92 19.23 9.05
C GLY A 199 -5.43 19.51 8.82
N LYS A 200 -4.88 20.54 9.49
CA LYS A 200 -3.42 20.79 9.47
C LYS A 200 -2.63 19.62 10.06
N LYS A 201 -3.11 19.06 11.18
CA LYS A 201 -2.50 17.88 11.82
C LYS A 201 -2.50 16.67 10.89
N VAL A 202 -3.59 16.41 10.16
CA VAL A 202 -3.68 15.32 9.17
C VAL A 202 -2.66 15.52 8.05
N LEU A 203 -2.57 16.73 7.48
CA LEU A 203 -1.61 17.06 6.43
C LEU A 203 -0.16 16.91 6.89
N GLU A 204 0.13 17.34 8.11
CA GLU A 204 1.44 17.17 8.74
C GLU A 204 1.77 15.69 8.92
N CYS A 205 0.84 14.89 9.44
CA CYS A 205 1.01 13.44 9.58
C CYS A 205 1.27 12.77 8.22
N ILE A 206 0.50 13.12 7.17
CA ILE A 206 0.68 12.56 5.82
C ILE A 206 2.08 12.86 5.29
N ARG A 207 2.53 14.11 5.41
CA ARG A 207 3.83 14.55 4.90
C ARG A 207 4.99 13.95 5.68
N THR A 208 4.93 14.03 7.01
CA THR A 208 6.01 13.54 7.89
C THR A 208 6.21 12.03 7.75
N THR A 209 5.12 11.27 7.61
CA THR A 209 5.20 9.79 7.53
C THR A 209 5.33 9.26 6.11
N HIS A 210 5.34 10.11 5.08
CA HIS A 210 5.31 9.68 3.68
C HIS A 210 4.17 8.68 3.39
N LEU A 211 2.96 9.05 3.81
CA LEU A 211 1.82 8.13 3.81
C LEU A 211 1.48 7.65 2.40
N SER A 212 1.48 6.33 2.22
CA SER A 212 1.30 5.65 0.93
C SER A 212 -0.17 5.38 0.63
N TRP A 213 -0.96 5.01 1.63
CA TRP A 213 -2.42 4.91 1.57
C TRP A 213 -3.03 4.95 2.98
N LEU A 214 -4.32 5.27 3.06
CA LEU A 214 -5.07 5.42 4.32
C LEU A 214 -6.37 4.61 4.30
N VAL A 215 -6.60 3.80 5.34
CA VAL A 215 -7.92 3.24 5.65
C VAL A 215 -8.70 4.24 6.49
N ALA A 216 -9.78 4.78 5.93
CA ALA A 216 -10.61 5.77 6.61
C ALA A 216 -12.10 5.47 6.38
N PRO A 217 -12.67 4.45 7.04
CA PRO A 217 -14.06 4.02 6.79
C PRO A 217 -15.08 5.14 7.03
N ASP A 218 -14.80 6.06 7.96
CA ASP A 218 -15.71 7.15 8.36
C ASP A 218 -15.95 8.21 7.26
N ILE A 219 -15.22 8.15 6.14
CA ILE A 219 -15.45 9.02 4.98
C ILE A 219 -16.56 8.47 4.07
N PHE A 220 -16.87 7.19 4.17
CA PHE A 220 -17.90 6.52 3.38
C PHE A 220 -19.21 6.41 4.18
N ASP A 221 -20.33 6.57 3.50
CA ASP A 221 -21.66 6.30 4.06
C ASP A 221 -21.95 4.80 4.13
N ALA A 222 -23.11 4.42 4.67
CA ALA A 222 -23.54 3.02 4.78
C ALA A 222 -23.67 2.30 3.42
N LYS A 223 -23.65 3.02 2.30
CA LYS A 223 -23.66 2.47 0.93
C LYS A 223 -22.25 2.39 0.32
N GLY A 224 -21.21 2.76 1.07
CA GLY A 224 -19.83 2.77 0.61
C GLY A 224 -19.51 3.96 -0.32
N MET A 225 -20.37 4.98 -0.36
CA MET A 225 -20.12 6.19 -1.14
C MET A 225 -19.49 7.27 -0.26
N PRO A 226 -18.49 8.03 -0.74
CA PRO A 226 -18.08 9.23 -0.03
C PRO A 226 -19.32 10.10 0.17
N SER A 227 -19.57 10.56 1.40
CA SER A 227 -20.64 11.55 1.61
C SER A 227 -20.42 12.71 0.62
N PRO A 228 -21.45 13.24 -0.07
CA PRO A 228 -21.29 14.32 -1.05
C PRO A 228 -20.53 15.53 -0.50
N MET A 229 -20.67 15.82 0.80
CA MET A 229 -19.93 16.88 1.51
C MET A 229 -18.44 16.59 1.69
N LYS A 230 -18.00 15.35 1.52
CA LYS A 230 -16.63 14.88 1.75
C LYS A 230 -15.91 14.46 0.46
N LYS A 231 -16.56 14.48 -0.71
CA LYS A 231 -15.94 13.95 -1.93
C LYS A 231 -14.70 14.74 -2.34
N ASP A 232 -14.79 16.06 -2.42
CA ASP A 232 -13.66 16.92 -2.81
C ASP A 232 -12.52 16.85 -1.80
N ASP A 233 -12.88 16.71 -0.53
CA ASP A 233 -11.98 16.56 0.60
C ASP A 233 -11.21 15.23 0.54
N VAL A 234 -11.91 14.13 0.25
CA VAL A 234 -11.31 12.82 0.00
C VAL A 234 -10.39 12.86 -1.22
N LEU A 235 -10.79 13.55 -2.30
CA LEU A 235 -9.94 13.71 -3.47
C LEU A 235 -8.68 14.55 -3.18
N LYS A 236 -8.75 15.53 -2.27
CA LYS A 236 -7.55 16.27 -1.82
C LYS A 236 -6.64 15.38 -0.99
N ALA A 237 -7.18 14.64 -0.02
CA ALA A 237 -6.41 13.70 0.77
C ALA A 237 -5.72 12.66 -0.11
N ASP A 238 -6.45 12.07 -1.05
CA ASP A 238 -5.95 11.13 -2.06
C ASP A 238 -4.78 11.71 -2.85
N ARG A 239 -4.90 12.95 -3.36
CA ARG A 239 -3.82 13.67 -4.07
C ARG A 239 -2.58 13.94 -3.23
N LEU A 240 -2.70 13.91 -1.91
CA LEU A 240 -1.61 14.22 -0.99
C LEU A 240 -0.94 12.96 -0.43
N THR A 241 -1.48 11.78 -0.72
CA THR A 241 -0.93 10.49 -0.30
C THR A 241 -0.34 9.75 -1.50
N GLY A 242 0.63 8.87 -1.23
CA GLY A 242 1.14 7.96 -2.23
C GLY A 242 1.98 8.64 -3.31
N TYR A 243 1.96 8.04 -4.49
CA TYR A 243 2.71 8.47 -5.66
C TYR A 243 1.87 9.37 -6.58
N GLN A 244 2.55 10.20 -7.36
CA GLN A 244 1.95 10.89 -8.50
C GLN A 244 2.94 10.89 -9.66
N LEU A 245 2.83 9.87 -10.52
CA LEU A 245 3.78 9.68 -11.61
C LEU A 245 3.39 10.51 -12.84
N SER A 246 4.35 11.15 -13.46
CA SER A 246 4.19 11.84 -14.76
C SER A 246 5.34 11.50 -15.69
N VAL A 247 5.12 11.63 -17.00
CA VAL A 247 6.19 11.62 -18.01
C VAL A 247 6.53 13.06 -18.37
N SER A 248 7.76 13.49 -18.11
CA SER A 248 8.20 14.85 -18.42
C SER A 248 8.95 14.97 -19.75
N ALA A 249 9.49 13.86 -20.26
CA ALA A 249 10.11 13.82 -21.58
C ALA A 249 10.06 12.43 -22.21
N VAL A 250 10.01 12.40 -23.54
CA VAL A 250 10.14 11.20 -24.35
C VAL A 250 11.13 11.47 -25.48
N SER A 251 12.09 10.58 -25.67
CA SER A 251 13.01 10.58 -26.82
C SER A 251 12.80 9.33 -27.65
N LEU A 252 12.75 9.51 -28.96
CA LEU A 252 12.53 8.44 -29.93
C LEU A 252 13.72 8.41 -30.88
N SER A 253 14.37 7.26 -30.99
CA SER A 253 15.44 7.03 -31.95
C SER A 253 15.19 5.75 -32.74
N PRO A 254 15.01 5.83 -34.07
CA PRO A 254 14.98 4.62 -34.88
C PRO A 254 16.36 3.96 -34.84
N ASP A 255 16.40 2.64 -34.73
CA ASP A 255 17.65 1.90 -34.85
C ASP A 255 17.85 1.33 -36.27
N ALA A 256 19.05 0.78 -36.52
CA ALA A 256 19.43 0.25 -37.83
C ALA A 256 18.62 -0.99 -38.26
N GLN A 257 17.86 -1.61 -37.35
CA GLN A 257 17.12 -2.86 -37.55
C GLN A 257 15.62 -2.64 -37.74
N ASN A 258 15.18 -1.39 -37.97
CA ASN A 258 13.78 -1.00 -38.09
C ASN A 258 13.00 -1.13 -36.76
N ASP A 259 13.72 -1.14 -35.64
CA ASP A 259 13.16 -1.05 -34.31
C ASP A 259 13.16 0.41 -33.84
N LEU A 260 12.39 0.69 -32.79
CA LEU A 260 12.29 2.01 -32.19
C LEU A 260 12.79 1.96 -30.74
N ALA A 261 13.92 2.61 -30.48
CA ALA A 261 14.37 2.87 -29.13
C ALA A 261 13.59 4.05 -28.55
N VAL A 262 13.01 3.82 -27.36
CA VAL A 262 12.18 4.77 -26.64
C VAL A 262 12.84 5.04 -25.29
N GLU A 263 13.14 6.29 -25.00
CA GLU A 263 13.55 6.72 -23.66
C GLU A 263 12.44 7.57 -23.05
N VAL A 264 12.06 7.26 -21.82
CA VAL A 264 10.99 7.92 -21.08
C VAL A 264 11.55 8.46 -19.78
N ARG A 265 11.45 9.78 -19.56
CA ARG A 265 11.72 10.40 -18.26
C ARG A 265 10.45 10.42 -17.44
N LEU A 266 10.44 9.64 -16.36
CA LEU A 266 9.37 9.60 -15.37
C LEU A 266 9.75 10.45 -14.15
N GLU A 267 8.77 11.15 -13.60
CA GLU A 267 8.87 11.96 -12.38
C GLU A 267 7.82 11.52 -11.36
N ASN A 268 8.12 11.65 -10.07
CA ASN A 268 7.15 11.44 -8.99
C ASN A 268 6.92 12.74 -8.22
N HIS A 269 5.71 13.30 -8.36
CA HIS A 269 5.28 14.51 -7.66
C HIS A 269 4.54 14.22 -6.34
N GLY A 270 4.40 12.94 -5.97
CA GLY A 270 3.73 12.52 -4.75
C GLY A 270 4.59 12.69 -3.49
N ILE A 271 4.19 12.00 -2.42
CA ILE A 271 4.91 11.96 -1.13
C ILE A 271 5.52 10.57 -0.87
N ALA A 272 5.17 9.54 -1.64
CA ALA A 272 5.73 8.19 -1.52
C ALA A 272 6.02 7.57 -2.90
N PRO A 273 6.91 6.56 -2.98
CA PRO A 273 7.15 5.77 -4.19
C PRO A 273 5.94 4.92 -4.64
N PHE A 274 6.01 4.46 -5.89
CA PHE A 274 5.17 3.37 -6.39
C PHE A 274 5.82 2.03 -6.04
N TYR A 275 5.44 1.42 -4.90
CA TYR A 275 6.05 0.16 -4.43
C TYR A 275 5.60 -1.08 -5.21
N GLY A 276 4.54 -0.97 -6.01
CA GLY A 276 4.05 -2.06 -6.82
C GLY A 276 5.09 -2.52 -7.85
N ARG A 277 5.31 -3.83 -7.96
CA ARG A 277 6.21 -4.41 -8.98
C ARG A 277 5.44 -4.70 -10.27
N TRP A 278 4.77 -3.69 -10.81
CA TRP A 278 3.87 -3.85 -11.97
C TRP A 278 4.63 -3.53 -13.26
N PRO A 279 4.48 -4.36 -14.31
CA PRO A 279 5.19 -4.12 -15.55
C PRO A 279 4.64 -2.90 -16.28
N MET A 280 5.51 -2.28 -17.07
CA MET A 280 5.19 -1.23 -18.02
C MET A 280 4.93 -1.85 -19.38
N GLU A 281 3.96 -1.32 -20.12
CA GLU A 281 3.74 -1.67 -21.52
C GLU A 281 3.81 -0.42 -22.37
N ILE A 282 4.60 -0.48 -23.45
CA ILE A 282 4.65 0.54 -24.49
C ILE A 282 4.17 -0.11 -25.78
N SER A 283 3.24 0.55 -26.47
CA SER A 283 2.65 0.02 -27.71
C SER A 283 2.41 1.14 -28.72
N THR A 284 2.44 0.78 -29.99
CA THR A 284 1.89 1.65 -31.04
C THR A 284 0.37 1.45 -31.12
N VAL A 285 -0.34 2.48 -31.58
CA VAL A 285 -1.77 2.41 -31.88
C VAL A 285 -2.06 3.13 -33.20
N ASP A 286 -2.84 2.50 -34.07
CA ASP A 286 -3.26 3.09 -35.34
C ASP A 286 -4.39 4.12 -35.16
N SER A 287 -4.78 4.80 -36.24
CA SER A 287 -5.86 5.79 -36.23
C SER A 287 -7.25 5.20 -35.96
N LYS A 288 -7.40 3.87 -35.95
CA LYS A 288 -8.63 3.15 -35.64
C LYS A 288 -8.64 2.60 -34.20
N GLY A 289 -7.59 2.86 -33.42
CA GLY A 289 -7.47 2.38 -32.05
C GLY A 289 -6.93 0.95 -31.91
N HIS A 290 -6.42 0.34 -32.98
CA HIS A 290 -5.83 -1.01 -32.90
C HIS A 290 -4.37 -0.93 -32.43
N LEU A 291 -4.06 -1.72 -31.40
CA LEU A 291 -2.69 -1.86 -30.89
C LEU A 291 -1.82 -2.65 -31.86
N GLY A 292 -0.61 -2.13 -32.11
CA GLY A 292 0.40 -2.74 -32.97
C GLY A 292 1.57 -3.34 -32.18
N SER A 293 2.79 -3.00 -32.60
CA SER A 293 4.04 -3.43 -31.94
C SER A 293 4.06 -3.00 -30.48
N ARG A 294 4.48 -3.90 -29.59
CA ARG A 294 4.48 -3.70 -28.15
C ARG A 294 5.73 -4.27 -27.48
N VAL A 295 6.09 -3.70 -26.34
CA VAL A 295 7.13 -4.19 -25.44
C VAL A 295 6.64 -4.10 -24.00
N ILE A 296 7.04 -5.08 -23.18
CA ILE A 296 6.75 -5.11 -21.74
C ILE A 296 8.08 -5.00 -20.99
N GLU A 297 8.17 -4.05 -20.08
CA GLU A 297 9.36 -3.78 -19.28
C GLU A 297 9.08 -3.87 -17.78
N HIS A 298 10.07 -4.24 -16.99
CA HIS A 298 9.97 -4.32 -15.53
C HIS A 298 10.84 -3.24 -14.87
N TRP A 299 10.49 -1.97 -15.11
CA TRP A 299 11.23 -0.85 -14.53
C TRP A 299 11.04 -0.79 -13.01
N PRO A 300 12.09 -0.46 -12.23
CA PRO A 300 12.02 -0.36 -10.78
C PRO A 300 11.34 0.95 -10.35
N LEU A 301 10.03 1.08 -10.57
CA LEU A 301 9.28 2.33 -10.33
C LEU A 301 9.39 2.86 -8.89
N ALA A 302 9.64 1.99 -7.92
CA ALA A 302 9.87 2.37 -6.52
C ALA A 302 11.12 3.24 -6.32
N THR A 303 12.08 3.24 -7.26
CA THR A 303 13.29 4.09 -7.14
C THR A 303 13.00 5.55 -7.50
N ILE A 304 11.86 5.85 -8.12
CA ILE A 304 11.45 7.21 -8.45
C ILE A 304 10.90 7.86 -7.16
N LEU A 305 11.81 8.29 -6.31
CA LEU A 305 11.48 8.96 -5.07
C LEU A 305 10.71 10.28 -5.34
N PRO A 306 9.86 10.72 -4.40
CA PRO A 306 9.24 12.05 -4.42
C PRO A 306 10.22 13.16 -4.79
N GLY A 307 9.85 13.99 -5.76
CA GLY A 307 10.68 15.10 -6.26
C GLY A 307 11.87 14.70 -7.13
N SER A 308 12.01 13.41 -7.47
CA SER A 308 13.08 12.91 -8.34
C SER A 308 12.55 12.51 -9.73
N SER A 309 13.49 12.26 -10.65
CA SER A 309 13.21 11.78 -12.01
C SER A 309 14.15 10.64 -12.38
N HIS A 310 13.65 9.69 -13.18
CA HIS A 310 14.45 8.61 -13.76
C HIS A 310 14.17 8.48 -15.25
N VAL A 311 15.21 8.17 -16.03
CA VAL A 311 15.08 7.82 -17.44
C VAL A 311 15.11 6.30 -17.55
N PHE A 312 14.10 5.73 -18.20
CA PHE A 312 14.07 4.33 -18.57
C PHE A 312 14.02 4.18 -20.07
N SER A 313 14.58 3.08 -20.57
CA SER A 313 14.62 2.77 -21.99
C SER A 313 13.84 1.50 -22.28
N ALA A 314 13.24 1.45 -23.46
CA ALA A 314 12.61 0.26 -24.02
C ALA A 314 12.89 0.19 -25.52
N LYS A 315 12.75 -1.00 -26.09
CA LYS A 315 12.93 -1.23 -27.53
C LYS A 315 11.68 -1.88 -28.12
N LEU A 316 11.00 -1.17 -29.04
CA LEU A 316 9.89 -1.73 -29.80
C LEU A 316 10.42 -2.39 -31.07
N ALA A 317 10.32 -3.71 -31.11
CA ALA A 317 10.71 -4.48 -32.28
C ALA A 317 9.71 -4.30 -33.44
N ASN A 318 10.21 -4.33 -34.68
CA ASN A 318 9.40 -4.22 -35.90
C ASN A 318 8.48 -2.97 -35.87
N ALA A 319 9.04 -1.83 -35.48
CA ALA A 319 8.34 -0.54 -35.48
C ALA A 319 8.29 0.09 -36.89
N GLY A 320 8.62 -0.65 -37.95
CA GLY A 320 8.48 -0.19 -39.33
C GLY A 320 7.03 -0.05 -39.77
N GLY A 321 6.74 0.94 -40.61
CA GLY A 321 5.41 1.10 -41.26
C GLY A 321 4.32 1.67 -40.35
N ILE A 322 4.67 2.21 -39.18
CA ILE A 322 3.75 2.84 -38.22
C ILE A 322 3.58 4.36 -38.47
N ASP A 323 3.81 4.81 -39.70
CA ASP A 323 3.69 6.22 -40.07
C ASP A 323 2.27 6.72 -39.76
N GLY A 324 2.17 7.76 -38.91
CA GLY A 324 0.88 8.29 -38.45
C GLY A 324 0.26 7.57 -37.25
N ALA A 325 0.92 6.56 -36.66
CA ALA A 325 0.51 5.93 -35.41
C ALA A 325 0.87 6.79 -34.19
N HIS A 326 0.21 6.54 -33.06
CA HIS A 326 0.61 7.09 -31.76
C HIS A 326 1.44 6.06 -30.98
N LEU A 327 2.40 6.53 -30.20
CA LEU A 327 3.10 5.73 -29.20
C LEU A 327 2.40 5.93 -27.85
N LEU A 328 1.98 4.84 -27.22
CA LEU A 328 1.27 4.84 -25.95
C LEU A 328 2.06 4.08 -24.88
N MET A 329 1.81 4.42 -23.62
CA MET A 329 2.37 3.72 -22.47
C MET A 329 1.32 3.50 -21.37
N ARG A 330 1.43 2.40 -20.63
CA ARG A 330 0.65 2.16 -19.42
C ARG A 330 1.43 1.36 -18.38
N ILE A 331 1.03 1.49 -17.11
CA ILE A 331 1.34 0.49 -16.09
C ILE A 331 0.30 -0.63 -16.24
N VAL A 332 0.76 -1.86 -16.44
CA VAL A 332 -0.11 -3.03 -16.58
C VAL A 332 -0.68 -3.39 -15.20
N THR A 333 -2.00 -3.35 -15.08
CA THR A 333 -2.67 -3.74 -13.84
C THR A 333 -2.61 -5.26 -13.63
N PRO A 334 -2.49 -5.72 -12.39
CA PRO A 334 -2.26 -7.15 -12.11
C PRO A 334 -3.54 -8.01 -12.20
N LEU A 335 -4.73 -7.39 -12.33
CA LEU A 335 -5.99 -8.10 -12.52
C LEU A 335 -6.77 -7.55 -13.73
N PRO A 336 -7.39 -8.43 -14.53
CA PRO A 336 -8.37 -8.02 -15.54
C PRO A 336 -9.52 -7.22 -14.92
N GLY A 337 -9.88 -6.10 -15.54
CA GLY A 337 -10.97 -5.23 -15.08
C GLY A 337 -10.62 -4.36 -13.87
N MET A 338 -9.37 -4.36 -13.39
CA MET A 338 -8.91 -3.32 -12.48
C MET A 338 -8.91 -1.96 -13.15
N ARG A 339 -9.19 -0.92 -12.37
CA ARG A 339 -9.04 0.45 -12.84
C ARG A 339 -7.58 0.71 -13.22
N PRO A 340 -7.30 1.35 -14.36
CA PRO A 340 -5.93 1.63 -14.78
C PRO A 340 -5.26 2.61 -13.81
N VAL A 341 -3.96 2.44 -13.62
CA VAL A 341 -3.12 3.49 -13.02
C VAL A 341 -2.90 4.54 -14.08
N ARG A 342 -3.25 5.79 -13.77
CA ARG A 342 -3.15 6.93 -14.68
C ARG A 342 -1.93 7.78 -14.33
N PHE A 343 -1.26 8.28 -15.36
CA PHE A 343 -0.21 9.28 -15.21
C PHE A 343 -0.81 10.68 -15.08
N ALA A 344 -0.14 11.56 -14.35
CA ALA A 344 -0.52 12.96 -14.15
C ALA A 344 -0.18 13.84 -15.37
N ASN A 345 -0.50 13.36 -16.57
CA ASN A 345 -0.26 14.03 -17.84
C ASN A 345 -1.60 14.40 -18.50
N ILE A 346 -1.66 15.56 -19.16
CA ILE A 346 -2.84 15.99 -19.93
C ILE A 346 -3.15 14.99 -21.07
N SER A 347 -2.12 14.33 -21.61
CA SER A 347 -2.25 13.34 -22.68
C SER A 347 -2.68 11.95 -22.19
N GLN A 348 -2.95 11.78 -20.89
CA GLN A 348 -3.56 10.56 -20.37
C GLN A 348 -4.95 10.37 -20.98
N ASP A 349 -5.24 9.17 -21.46
CA ASP A 349 -6.50 8.77 -22.10
C ASP A 349 -6.85 9.54 -23.40
N ALA A 350 -5.92 10.33 -23.95
CA ALA A 350 -6.18 11.18 -25.11
C ALA A 350 -6.38 10.37 -26.41
N THR A 351 -5.67 9.25 -26.56
CA THR A 351 -5.79 8.35 -27.73
C THR A 351 -6.55 7.07 -27.41
N LEU A 352 -6.37 6.51 -26.21
CA LEU A 352 -7.02 5.26 -25.78
C LEU A 352 -7.20 5.25 -24.26
N ASP A 353 -8.39 4.89 -23.76
CA ASP A 353 -8.68 4.86 -22.32
C ASP A 353 -7.73 3.89 -21.58
N GLY A 354 -7.18 4.36 -20.46
CA GLY A 354 -6.20 3.66 -19.65
C GLY A 354 -4.75 3.75 -20.16
N TRP A 355 -4.49 4.54 -21.21
CA TRP A 355 -3.15 4.70 -21.79
C TRP A 355 -2.72 6.17 -21.83
N LEU A 356 -1.44 6.39 -21.57
CA LEU A 356 -0.79 7.68 -21.78
C LEU A 356 -0.31 7.79 -23.22
N THR A 357 -0.73 8.84 -23.92
CA THR A 357 -0.15 9.18 -25.24
C THR A 357 1.21 9.86 -25.04
N LEU A 358 2.28 9.20 -25.52
CA LEU A 358 3.65 9.68 -25.43
C LEU A 358 4.04 10.59 -26.60
N ALA A 359 3.73 10.17 -27.82
CA ALA A 359 4.14 10.87 -29.04
C ALA A 359 3.31 10.46 -30.26
N ASN A 360 3.34 11.29 -31.29
CA ASN A 360 2.87 10.94 -32.63
C ASN A 360 4.07 10.53 -33.47
N ILE A 361 4.02 9.37 -34.11
CA ILE A 361 5.09 8.88 -34.96
C ILE A 361 4.89 9.52 -36.34
N ARG A 362 5.70 10.54 -36.62
CA ARG A 362 5.61 11.28 -37.88
C ARG A 362 6.01 10.38 -39.04
N PRO A 363 5.32 10.46 -40.19
CA PRO A 363 5.74 9.76 -41.39
C PRO A 363 7.18 10.13 -41.76
N LYS A 364 7.97 9.14 -42.20
CA LYS A 364 9.26 9.47 -42.84
C LYS A 364 8.96 10.32 -44.08
N ALA A 365 9.55 11.51 -44.16
CA ALA A 365 9.48 12.30 -45.39
C ALA A 365 10.18 11.50 -46.50
N HIS A 366 9.41 10.97 -47.44
CA HIS A 366 9.96 10.39 -48.66
C HIS A 366 10.67 11.53 -49.40
N LYS A 367 12.00 11.43 -49.52
CA LYS A 367 12.81 12.31 -50.36
C LYS A 367 12.74 11.87 -51.81
#